data_AF-A0A2W6NUZ9-F1
#
_entry.id   AF-A0A2W6NUZ9-F1
#
_cell.length_a   1.000
_cell.length_b   1.000
_cell.length_c   1.000
_cell.angle_alpha   90.00
_cell.angle_beta   90.00
_cell.angle_gamma   90.00
#
_symmetry.space_group_name_H-M   'P 1'
#
loop_
_entity.id
_entity.type
_entity.pdbx_description
1 polymer ?
#
loop_
_entity_poly.entity_id
_entity_poly.type
_entity_poly.pdbx_seq_one_letter_code
_entity_poly.pdbx_strand_id
1 'polypeptide(L)'
;QERIDWQRVAKMRDNGIRLQFAFIKATEGEKLVDPYFSRNWQLSRENGLLRGAYHYFSPSVAAPVQARLFLQTVDFSQGDFPAVLDGE
;
A
#
# COMPACT_ATOMS: atom_id res chain seq x y z
N GLN A 1 1.48 -9.24 3.39
CA GLN A 1 2.46 -10.22 2.85
C GLN A 1 3.82 -9.84 3.40
N GLU A 2 4.60 -10.81 3.87
CA GLU A 2 5.89 -10.56 4.51
C GLU A 2 6.94 -10.05 3.50
N ARG A 3 7.89 -10.90 3.11
CA ARG A 3 8.98 -10.54 2.22
C ARG A 3 8.55 -10.69 0.76
N ILE A 4 8.18 -9.57 0.15
CA ILE A 4 8.02 -9.47 -1.31
C ILE A 4 9.40 -9.24 -1.96
N ASP A 5 9.67 -10.00 -3.03
CA ASP A 5 10.77 -9.76 -3.97
C ASP A 5 10.28 -8.87 -5.10
N TRP A 6 10.45 -7.55 -4.91
CA TRP A 6 9.96 -6.53 -5.85
C TRP A 6 10.67 -6.55 -7.20
N GLN A 7 11.92 -7.03 -7.26
CA GLN A 7 12.62 -7.21 -8.53
C GLN A 7 11.99 -8.34 -9.34
N ARG A 8 11.64 -9.45 -8.68
CA ARG A 8 10.93 -10.54 -9.35
C ARG A 8 9.54 -10.10 -9.79
N VAL A 9 8.81 -9.36 -8.96
CA VAL A 9 7.47 -8.82 -9.29
C VAL A 9 7.53 -7.91 -10.51
N ALA A 10 8.48 -6.97 -10.58
CA ALA A 10 8.61 -6.06 -11.73
C ALA A 10 8.98 -6.79 -13.03
N LYS A 11 9.72 -7.90 -12.93
CA LYS A 11 10.11 -8.73 -14.07
C LYS A 11 9.08 -9.79 -14.45
N MET A 12 8.04 -10.00 -13.63
CA MET A 12 7.03 -11.01 -13.92
C MET A 12 6.33 -10.69 -15.22
N ARG A 13 6.34 -11.68 -16.10
CA ARG A 13 5.64 -11.64 -17.37
C ARG A 13 4.99 -12.99 -17.60
N ASP A 14 3.68 -12.97 -17.81
CA ASP A 14 2.90 -14.16 -18.13
C ASP A 14 1.94 -13.83 -19.27
N ASN A 15 1.96 -14.64 -20.33
CA ASN A 15 1.15 -14.42 -21.54
C ASN A 15 1.20 -12.98 -22.10
N GLY A 16 2.37 -12.33 -22.00
CA GLY A 16 2.58 -10.95 -22.44
C GLY A 16 2.13 -9.87 -21.45
N ILE A 17 1.43 -10.23 -20.38
CA ILE A 17 0.98 -9.35 -19.30
C ILE A 17 2.13 -9.14 -18.30
N ARG A 18 2.27 -7.91 -17.81
CA ARG A 18 3.22 -7.53 -16.76
C ARG A 18 2.50 -6.85 -15.62
N LEU A 19 2.98 -7.02 -14.40
CA LEU A 19 2.52 -6.27 -13.25
C LEU A 19 3.07 -4.83 -13.35
N GLN A 20 2.17 -3.85 -13.33
CA GLN A 20 2.52 -2.44 -13.51
C GLN A 20 2.29 -1.62 -12.25
N PHE A 21 1.47 -2.13 -11.33
CA PHE A 21 1.12 -1.44 -10.10
C PHE A 21 0.92 -2.39 -8.93
N ALA A 22 0.97 -1.85 -7.72
CA ALA A 22 0.62 -2.55 -6.50
C ALA A 22 -0.16 -1.64 -5.53
N PHE A 23 -1.18 -2.19 -4.87
CA PHE A 23 -1.76 -1.60 -3.67
C PHE A 23 -1.15 -2.26 -2.44
N ILE A 24 -0.70 -1.44 -1.49
CA ILE A 24 0.08 -1.88 -0.33
C ILE A 24 -0.68 -1.46 0.92
N LYS A 25 -0.95 -2.42 1.81
CA LYS A 25 -1.61 -2.16 3.09
C LYS A 25 -0.74 -1.21 3.90
N ALA A 26 -1.30 -0.08 4.31
CA ALA A 26 -0.61 0.85 5.19
C ALA A 26 -1.04 0.65 6.64
N THR A 27 -2.34 0.68 6.88
CA THR A 27 -2.89 0.76 8.23
C THR A 27 -4.23 0.03 8.35
N GLU A 28 -4.63 -0.25 9.59
CA GLU A 28 -5.90 -0.86 9.95
C GLU A 28 -6.42 -0.28 11.27
N GLY A 29 -7.70 0.10 11.30
CA GLY A 29 -8.34 0.63 12.50
C GLY A 29 -7.61 1.86 13.08
N GLU A 30 -7.50 1.93 14.41
CA GLU A 30 -6.96 3.12 15.09
C GLU A 30 -5.44 3.13 15.32
N LYS A 31 -4.75 1.97 15.30
CA LYS A 31 -3.35 1.87 15.75
C LYS A 31 -2.46 0.95 14.92
N LEU A 32 -3.02 0.09 14.08
CA LEU A 32 -2.22 -0.92 13.39
C LEU A 32 -1.59 -0.28 12.15
N VAL A 33 -0.26 -0.26 12.12
CA VAL A 33 0.55 0.03 10.92
C VAL A 33 1.09 -1.31 10.42
N ASP A 34 0.97 -1.59 9.12
CA ASP A 34 1.54 -2.81 8.56
C ASP A 34 3.07 -2.78 8.69
N PRO A 35 3.70 -3.78 9.35
CA PRO A 35 5.12 -3.75 9.66
C PRO A 35 6.01 -3.80 8.42
N TYR A 36 5.48 -4.22 7.27
CA TYR A 36 6.17 -4.27 5.99
C TYR A 36 5.84 -3.07 5.09
N PHE A 37 4.94 -2.16 5.51
CA PHE A 37 4.49 -1.04 4.69
C PHE A 37 5.67 -0.22 4.15
N SER A 38 6.51 0.32 5.04
CA SER A 38 7.63 1.19 4.63
C SER A 38 8.55 0.52 3.62
N ARG A 39 8.95 -0.73 3.88
CA ARG A 39 9.78 -1.54 2.98
C ARG A 39 9.12 -1.75 1.63
N ASN A 40 7.86 -2.18 1.62
CA ASN A 40 7.13 -2.49 0.40
C ASN A 40 6.81 -1.22 -0.41
N TRP A 41 6.48 -0.13 0.28
CA TRP A 41 6.26 1.18 -0.30
C TRP A 41 7.51 1.67 -1.04
N GLN A 42 8.67 1.63 -0.39
CA GLN A 42 9.93 2.03 -1.00
C GLN A 42 10.33 1.12 -2.16
N LEU A 43 10.39 -0.19 -1.94
CA LEU A 43 10.89 -1.13 -2.95
C LEU A 43 10.00 -1.23 -4.19
N SER A 44 8.68 -1.06 -4.05
CA SER A 44 7.78 -1.04 -5.21
C SER A 44 8.11 0.11 -6.17
N ARG A 45 8.37 1.31 -5.64
CA ARG A 45 8.79 2.47 -6.43
C ARG A 45 10.17 2.27 -7.05
N GLU A 46 11.14 1.79 -6.28
CA GLU A 46 12.51 1.56 -6.77
C GLU A 46 12.54 0.56 -7.93
N ASN A 47 11.57 -0.36 -7.98
CA ASN A 47 11.41 -1.34 -9.06
C ASN A 47 10.47 -0.88 -10.18
N GLY A 48 10.06 0.40 -10.17
CA GLY A 48 9.32 1.03 -11.26
C GLY A 48 7.83 0.70 -11.31
N LEU A 49 7.25 0.14 -10.24
CA LEU A 49 5.79 -0.02 -10.16
C LEU A 49 5.12 1.28 -9.73
N LEU A 50 3.96 1.56 -10.33
CA LEU A 50 3.01 2.50 -9.75
C LEU A 50 2.50 1.92 -8.43
N ARG A 51 2.22 2.76 -7.44
CA ARG A 51 1.85 2.27 -6.11
C ARG A 51 0.70 3.06 -5.53
N GLY A 52 -0.17 2.37 -4.81
CA GLY A 52 -1.24 2.95 -4.00
C GLY A 52 -1.17 2.38 -2.60
N ALA A 53 -1.59 3.16 -1.62
CA ALA A 53 -1.70 2.71 -0.24
C ALA A 53 -3.17 2.53 0.12
N TYR A 54 -3.49 1.50 0.90
CA TYR A 54 -4.85 1.30 1.39
C TYR A 54 -4.93 1.19 2.92
N HIS A 55 -6.06 1.62 3.46
CA HIS A 55 -6.45 1.49 4.86
C HIS A 55 -7.54 0.42 4.98
N TYR A 56 -7.36 -0.56 5.87
CA TYR A 56 -8.42 -1.52 6.20
C TYR A 56 -9.33 -0.96 7.29
N PHE A 57 -10.57 -0.67 6.92
CA PHE A 57 -11.53 0.05 7.73
C PHE A 57 -12.10 -0.83 8.85
N SER A 58 -12.18 -0.28 10.05
CA SER A 58 -12.85 -0.89 11.19
C SER A 58 -14.13 -0.11 11.53
N PRO A 59 -15.33 -0.69 11.37
CA PRO A 59 -16.60 0.00 11.65
C PRO A 59 -16.79 0.42 13.10
N SER A 60 -16.09 -0.22 14.04
CA SER A 60 -16.14 0.09 15.47
C SER A 60 -15.26 1.28 15.87
N VAL A 61 -14.47 1.84 14.95
CA VAL A 61 -13.52 2.93 15.20
C VAL A 61 -13.99 4.21 14.50
N ALA A 62 -13.87 5.36 15.15
CA ALA A 62 -14.23 6.64 14.56
C ALA A 62 -13.42 6.95 13.29
N ALA A 63 -14.10 7.25 12.18
CA ALA A 63 -13.46 7.51 10.88
C ALA A 63 -12.34 8.57 10.92
N PRO A 64 -12.45 9.69 11.66
CA PRO A 64 -11.35 10.66 11.75
C PRO A 64 -10.08 10.12 12.42
N VAL A 65 -10.19 9.15 13.32
CA VAL A 65 -9.04 8.50 13.97
C VAL A 65 -8.30 7.63 12.97
N GLN A 66 -9.05 6.82 12.24
CA GLN A 66 -8.53 5.93 11.19
C GLN A 66 -7.85 6.72 10.06
N ALA A 67 -8.50 7.77 9.57
CA ALA A 67 -7.95 8.65 8.55
C ALA A 67 -6.65 9.33 8.99
N ARG A 68 -6.58 9.75 10.26
CA ARG A 68 -5.36 10.36 10.82
C ARG A 68 -4.20 9.38 10.84
N LEU A 69 -4.42 8.16 11.30
CA LEU A 69 -3.39 7.12 11.30
C LEU A 69 -2.87 6.86 9.87
N PHE A 70 -3.78 6.73 8.90
CA PHE A 70 -3.41 6.51 7.50
C PHE A 70 -2.58 7.66 6.93
N LEU A 71 -3.04 8.90 7.10
CA LEU A 71 -2.34 10.10 6.59
C LEU A 71 -1.00 10.37 7.28
N GLN A 72 -0.83 9.94 8.53
CA GLN A 72 0.47 10.01 9.23
C GLN A 72 1.45 8.92 8.79
N THR A 73 0.94 7.82 8.22
CA THR A 73 1.75 6.66 7.83
C THR A 73 2.21 6.76 6.38
N VAL A 74 1.35 7.25 5.48
CA VAL A 74 1.61 7.26 4.04
C VAL A 74 2.16 8.61 3.59
N ASP A 75 3.40 8.61 3.10
CA ASP A 75 3.99 9.74 2.40
C ASP A 75 3.76 9.59 0.90
N PHE A 76 2.74 10.28 0.40
CA PHE A 76 2.38 10.31 -1.02
C PHE A 76 3.29 11.26 -1.79
N SER A 77 3.68 10.86 -3.00
CA SER A 77 4.27 11.79 -3.95
C SER A 77 3.67 11.65 -5.34
N GLN A 78 4.05 12.56 -6.24
CA GLN A 78 3.60 12.53 -7.62
C GLN A 78 3.83 11.15 -8.24
N GLY A 79 2.79 10.64 -8.93
CA GLY A 79 2.79 9.32 -9.55
C GLY A 79 2.22 8.19 -8.67
N ASP A 80 1.97 8.44 -7.38
CA ASP A 80 1.23 7.49 -6.54
C ASP A 80 -0.27 7.55 -6.85
N PHE A 81 -0.95 6.42 -6.74
CA PHE A 81 -2.40 6.35 -6.83
C PHE A 81 -3.06 7.05 -5.63
N PRO A 82 -4.30 7.55 -5.79
CA PRO A 82 -5.09 8.04 -4.66
C PRO A 82 -5.21 7.01 -3.53
N ALA A 83 -5.38 7.50 -2.31
CA ALA A 83 -5.66 6.68 -1.14
C ALA A 83 -6.89 5.79 -1.36
N VAL A 84 -6.80 4.52 -0.93
CA VAL A 84 -7.92 3.57 -0.99
C VAL A 84 -8.40 3.25 0.42
N LEU A 85 -9.71 3.30 0.61
CA LEU A 85 -10.37 2.75 1.79
C LEU A 85 -10.89 1.36 1.44
N ASP A 86 -10.44 0.36 2.18
CA ASP A 86 -10.88 -1.03 2.06
C ASP A 86 -11.87 -1.29 3.20
N GLY A 87 -13.14 -1.50 2.85
CA GLY A 87 -14.20 -1.77 3.81
C GLY A 87 -15.01 -2.94 3.31
N GLU A 88 -14.85 -4.09 3.98
CA GLU A 88 -15.72 -5.25 3.84
C GLU A 88 -16.86 -5.23 4.88
#